data_AF-A0A2N8M9I5-F1
#
_entry.id   AF-A0A2N8M9I5-F1
#
_cell.length_a   1.000
_cell.length_b   1.000
_cell.length_c   1.000
_cell.angle_alpha   90.00
_cell.angle_beta   90.00
_cell.angle_gamma   90.00
#
_symmetry.space_group_name_H-M   'P 1'
#
loop_
_entity.id
_entity.type
_entity.pdbx_description
1 polymer ?
#
loop_
_entity_poly.entity_id
_entity_poly.type
_entity_poly.pdbx_seq_one_letter_code
_entity_poly.pdbx_strand_id
1 'polypeptide(L)'
;MFLMLTGCLSNQQESVSEEAKQQAMKAYMECLHAAAAKMDDGKSDAMTVAMAIKPLCAGEFARSVKLSGSGLSPYARNLFEERVRASQLELGATAVLDQRKAAKSN
;
A
#
# COMPACT_ATOMS: atom_id res chain seq x y z
N MET A 1 34.30 -23.63 35.20
CA MET A 1 34.85 -22.53 34.39
C MET A 1 33.88 -22.28 33.24
N PHE A 2 33.06 -21.24 33.36
CA PHE A 2 32.07 -20.82 32.35
C PHE A 2 32.80 -19.98 31.29
N LEU A 3 32.80 -20.41 30.03
CA LEU A 3 33.22 -19.57 28.91
C LEU A 3 31.96 -18.97 28.28
N MET A 4 31.75 -17.70 28.60
CA MET A 4 30.63 -16.88 28.15
C MET A 4 30.68 -16.65 26.63
N LEU A 5 29.50 -16.79 26.03
CA LEU A 5 29.14 -16.28 24.72
C LEU A 5 29.42 -14.77 24.64
N THR A 6 30.20 -14.33 23.68
CA THR A 6 30.15 -12.95 23.19
C THR A 6 29.66 -12.98 21.75
N GLY A 7 28.35 -12.86 21.61
CA GLY A 7 27.71 -12.60 20.33
C GLY A 7 28.25 -11.30 19.75
N CYS A 8 28.53 -11.33 18.45
CA CYS A 8 28.71 -10.12 17.67
C CYS A 8 27.43 -9.29 17.80
N LEU A 9 27.50 -8.15 18.48
CA LEU A 9 26.55 -7.06 18.29
C LEU A 9 26.74 -6.56 16.84
N SER A 10 26.03 -7.18 15.91
CA SER A 10 25.70 -6.51 14.66
C SER A 10 24.79 -5.35 15.02
N ASN A 11 25.32 -4.15 14.90
CA ASN A 11 24.55 -2.91 14.91
C ASN A 11 23.69 -2.90 13.63
N GLN A 12 22.64 -3.71 13.63
CA GLN A 12 21.74 -3.90 12.51
C GLN A 12 20.74 -2.76 12.59
N GLN A 13 21.04 -1.63 11.92
CA GLN A 13 19.98 -0.71 11.54
C GLN A 13 19.03 -1.55 10.68
N GLU A 14 17.93 -2.02 11.29
CA GLU A 14 16.96 -2.90 10.63
C GLU A 14 16.37 -2.14 9.44
N SER A 15 16.96 -2.35 8.27
CA SER A 15 16.32 -2.01 7.01
C SER A 15 14.96 -2.69 7.01
N VAL A 16 13.89 -1.91 6.85
CA VAL A 16 12.54 -2.46 6.64
C VAL A 16 12.64 -3.55 5.57
N SER A 17 12.28 -4.78 5.92
CA SER A 17 12.43 -5.92 5.02
C SER A 17 11.53 -5.76 3.78
N GLU A 18 11.91 -6.37 2.67
CA GLU A 18 11.10 -6.35 1.46
C GLU A 18 9.75 -7.03 1.69
N GLU A 19 9.68 -8.06 2.55
CA GLU A 19 8.43 -8.68 2.96
C GLU A 19 7.50 -7.69 3.66
N ALA A 20 8.03 -6.84 4.56
CA ALA A 20 7.22 -5.83 5.25
C ALA A 20 6.66 -4.79 4.27
N LYS A 21 7.43 -4.40 3.24
CA LYS A 21 6.96 -3.50 2.17
C LYS A 21 5.86 -4.15 1.34
N GLN A 22 6.06 -5.40 0.94
CA GLN A 22 5.09 -6.17 0.15
C GLN A 22 3.78 -6.38 0.93
N GLN A 23 3.86 -6.73 2.21
CA GLN A 23 2.69 -6.90 3.07
C GLN A 23 1.89 -5.61 3.22
N ALA A 24 2.56 -4.46 3.38
CA ALA A 24 1.89 -3.18 3.48
C ALA A 24 1.22 -2.75 2.17
N MET A 25 1.86 -3.00 1.02
CA MET A 25 1.24 -2.77 -0.28
C MET A 25 0.03 -3.69 -0.50
N LYS A 26 0.15 -4.97 -0.11
CA LYS A 26 -0.96 -5.93 -0.18
C LYS A 26 -2.15 -5.46 0.65
N ALA A 27 -1.94 -5.05 1.90
CA ALA A 27 -3.00 -4.54 2.77
C ALA A 27 -3.71 -3.31 2.17
N TYR A 28 -2.96 -2.41 1.52
CA TYR A 28 -3.55 -1.28 0.82
C TYR A 28 -4.44 -1.72 -0.36
N MET A 29 -3.98 -2.65 -1.20
CA MET A 29 -4.77 -3.17 -2.31
C MET A 29 -6.02 -3.92 -1.82
N GLU A 30 -5.89 -4.75 -0.79
CA GLU A 30 -7.03 -5.44 -0.15
C GLU A 30 -8.07 -4.44 0.37
N CYS A 31 -7.63 -3.34 1.00
CA CYS A 31 -8.54 -2.27 1.41
C CYS A 31 -9.29 -1.66 0.22
N LEU A 32 -8.60 -1.34 -0.88
CA LEU A 32 -9.23 -0.76 -2.06
C LEU A 32 -10.29 -1.70 -2.65
N HIS A 33 -9.98 -3.00 -2.78
CA HIS A 33 -10.94 -3.98 -3.29
C HIS A 33 -12.14 -4.18 -2.36
N ALA A 34 -11.91 -4.20 -1.04
CA ALA A 34 -13.00 -4.31 -0.06
C ALA A 34 -13.90 -3.07 -0.06
N ALA A 35 -13.31 -1.88 -0.14
CA ALA A 35 -14.05 -0.62 -0.22
C ALA A 35 -14.82 -0.52 -1.53
N ALA A 36 -14.21 -0.90 -2.67
CA ALA A 36 -14.88 -0.97 -3.95
C ALA A 36 -16.06 -1.95 -3.93
N ALA A 37 -15.89 -3.16 -3.40
CA ALA A 37 -16.98 -4.14 -3.27
C ALA A 37 -18.17 -3.62 -2.43
N LYS A 38 -17.91 -2.74 -1.46
CA LYS A 38 -18.94 -2.14 -0.60
C LYS A 38 -19.62 -0.92 -1.24
N MET A 39 -18.87 -0.09 -1.97
CA MET A 39 -19.31 1.23 -2.40
C MET A 39 -19.66 1.32 -3.89
N ASP A 40 -19.16 0.42 -4.72
CA ASP A 40 -19.44 0.45 -6.14
C ASP A 40 -20.90 0.10 -6.40
N ASP A 41 -21.64 1.03 -6.99
CA ASP A 41 -23.03 0.87 -7.39
C ASP A 41 -23.17 0.26 -8.80
N GLY A 42 -22.04 0.00 -9.48
CA GLY A 42 -21.98 -0.50 -10.84
C GLY A 42 -22.43 0.50 -11.91
N LYS A 43 -22.76 1.73 -11.53
CA LYS A 43 -23.33 2.77 -12.40
C LYS A 43 -22.42 4.00 -12.53
N SER A 44 -21.90 4.47 -11.40
CA SER A 44 -20.99 5.60 -11.32
C SER A 44 -19.70 5.32 -12.10
N ASP A 45 -18.99 6.34 -12.58
CA ASP A 45 -17.69 6.12 -13.20
C ASP A 45 -16.66 5.64 -12.16
N ALA A 46 -15.70 4.82 -12.60
CA ALA A 46 -14.74 4.20 -11.68
C ALA A 46 -13.87 5.23 -10.94
N MET A 47 -13.62 6.40 -11.54
CA MET A 47 -12.82 7.44 -10.91
C MET A 47 -13.59 8.15 -9.79
N THR A 48 -14.89 8.39 -9.98
CA THR A 48 -15.79 8.90 -8.94
C THR A 48 -15.86 7.96 -7.76
N VAL A 49 -16.01 6.65 -8.00
CA VAL A 49 -15.98 5.65 -6.91
C VAL A 49 -14.59 5.63 -6.25
N ALA A 50 -13.50 5.68 -7.03
CA ALA A 50 -12.12 5.74 -6.51
C ALA A 50 -11.89 6.94 -5.57
N MET A 51 -12.40 8.13 -5.94
CA MET A 51 -12.35 9.32 -5.08
C MET A 51 -13.11 9.10 -3.77
N ALA A 52 -14.28 8.44 -3.83
CA ALA A 52 -15.10 8.18 -2.67
C ALA A 52 -14.49 7.15 -1.71
N ILE A 53 -13.82 6.11 -2.23
CA ILE A 53 -13.18 5.07 -1.40
C ILE A 53 -11.78 5.46 -0.89
N LYS A 54 -11.08 6.38 -1.57
CA LYS A 54 -9.74 6.85 -1.18
C LYS A 54 -9.58 7.16 0.32
N PRO A 55 -10.45 7.97 0.96
CA PRO A 55 -10.31 8.28 2.38
C PRO A 55 -10.45 7.04 3.29
N LEU A 56 -11.18 6.00 2.86
CA LEU A 56 -11.38 4.78 3.64
C LEU A 56 -10.09 3.96 3.78
N CYS A 57 -9.16 4.10 2.83
CA CYS A 57 -7.89 3.37 2.80
C CYS A 57 -6.68 4.25 3.11
N ALA A 58 -6.88 5.46 3.64
CA ALA A 58 -5.80 6.43 3.88
C ALA A 58 -4.73 5.90 4.86
N GLY A 59 -5.12 5.13 5.87
CA GLY A 59 -4.19 4.53 6.84
C GLY A 59 -3.24 3.52 6.20
N GLU A 60 -3.78 2.54 5.46
CA GLU A 60 -2.98 1.53 4.76
C GLU A 60 -2.12 2.16 3.65
N PHE A 61 -2.63 3.19 2.98
CA PHE A 61 -1.85 3.97 2.02
C PHE A 61 -0.65 4.66 2.69
N ALA A 62 -0.86 5.38 3.80
CA ALA A 62 0.21 6.05 4.52
C ALA A 62 1.27 5.04 5.02
N ARG A 63 0.83 3.88 5.51
CA ARG A 63 1.71 2.80 5.94
C ARG A 63 2.54 2.25 4.78
N SER A 64 1.92 1.95 3.64
CA SER A 64 2.62 1.41 2.47
C SER A 64 3.64 2.39 1.90
N VAL A 65 3.29 3.68 1.82
CA VAL A 65 4.20 4.77 1.40
C VAL A 65 5.38 4.89 2.37
N LYS A 66 5.11 4.92 3.68
CA LYS A 66 6.16 5.03 4.70
C LYS A 66 7.19 3.91 4.57
N LEU A 67 6.73 2.66 4.55
CA LEU A 67 7.60 1.48 4.50
C LEU A 67 8.34 1.39 3.16
N SER A 68 7.67 1.62 2.05
CA SER A 68 8.26 1.47 0.71
C SER A 68 9.39 2.46 0.45
N GLY A 69 9.28 3.71 0.88
CA GLY A 69 10.41 4.64 0.73
C GLY A 69 11.48 4.53 1.82
N SER A 70 11.39 3.56 2.75
CA SER A 70 12.37 3.45 3.83
C SER A 70 13.75 3.11 3.24
N GLY A 71 14.78 3.82 3.70
CA GLY A 71 16.13 3.72 3.14
C GLY A 71 16.40 4.64 1.93
N LEU A 72 15.40 5.38 1.44
CA LEU A 72 15.62 6.43 0.42
C LEU A 72 16.24 7.69 1.03
N SER A 73 17.03 8.41 0.24
CA SER A 73 17.45 9.78 0.57
C SER A 73 16.23 10.72 0.63
N PRO A 74 16.32 11.88 1.30
CA PRO A 74 15.20 12.82 1.37
C PRO A 74 14.65 13.24 0.00
N TYR A 75 15.53 13.47 -0.97
CA TYR A 75 15.14 13.80 -2.35
C TYR A 75 14.42 12.64 -3.04
N ALA A 76 14.99 11.44 -2.98
CA ALA A 76 14.36 10.25 -3.57
C ALA A 76 13.03 9.90 -2.89
N ARG A 77 12.93 10.13 -1.58
CA ARG A 77 11.69 9.97 -0.81
C ARG A 77 10.59 10.91 -1.31
N ASN A 78 10.91 12.19 -1.55
CA ASN A 78 9.93 13.15 -2.04
C ASN A 78 9.41 12.75 -3.43
N LEU A 79 10.30 12.46 -4.38
CA LEU A 79 9.91 11.99 -5.71
C LEU A 79 9.05 10.72 -5.67
N PHE A 80 9.38 9.80 -4.76
CA PHE A 80 8.58 8.59 -4.53
C PHE A 80 7.17 8.95 -4.04
N GLU A 81 7.05 9.80 -3.01
CA GLU A 81 5.76 10.21 -2.46
C GLU A 81 4.89 10.95 -3.48
N GLU A 82 5.48 11.84 -4.29
CA GLU A 82 4.78 12.53 -5.37
C GLU A 82 4.22 11.55 -6.40
N ARG A 83 5.06 10.62 -6.87
CA ARG A 83 4.65 9.60 -7.84
C ARG A 83 3.52 8.73 -7.29
N VAL A 84 3.65 8.23 -6.07
CA VAL A 84 2.65 7.33 -5.49
C VAL A 84 1.34 8.07 -5.21
N ARG A 85 1.40 9.35 -4.83
CA ARG A 85 0.20 10.19 -4.68
C ARG A 85 -0.50 10.43 -6.02
N ALA A 86 0.25 10.65 -7.10
CA ALA A 86 -0.31 10.83 -8.44
C ALA A 86 -1.03 9.57 -8.93
N SER A 87 -0.46 8.38 -8.70
CA SER A 87 -1.07 7.10 -9.08
C SER A 87 -2.15 6.58 -8.12
N GLN A 88 -2.35 7.22 -6.96
CA GLN A 88 -3.25 6.69 -5.92
C GLN A 88 -4.68 6.49 -6.42
N LEU A 89 -5.22 7.46 -7.17
CA LEU A 89 -6.58 7.39 -7.71
C LEU A 89 -6.69 6.33 -8.81
N GLU A 90 -5.67 6.14 -9.63
CA GLU A 90 -5.63 5.11 -10.67
C GLU A 90 -5.67 3.70 -10.08
N LEU A 91 -4.95 3.47 -8.96
CA LEU A 91 -5.02 2.20 -8.22
C LEU A 91 -6.43 1.95 -7.69
N GLY A 92 -7.09 2.98 -7.13
CA GLY A 92 -8.47 2.89 -6.69
C GLY A 92 -9.43 2.57 -7.84
N ALA A 93 -9.29 3.24 -8.98
CA ALA A 93 -10.12 3.02 -10.16
C ALA A 93 -9.91 1.61 -10.73
N THR A 94 -8.68 1.11 -10.74
CA THR A 94 -8.36 -0.26 -11.13
C THR A 94 -9.06 -1.27 -10.23
N ALA A 95 -9.02 -1.08 -8.90
CA ALA A 95 -9.69 -1.96 -7.96
C ALA A 95 -11.22 -2.02 -8.16
N VAL A 96 -11.84 -0.89 -8.51
CA VAL A 96 -13.27 -0.81 -8.88
C VAL A 96 -13.54 -1.61 -10.16
N LEU A 97 -12.74 -1.37 -11.21
CA LEU A 97 -12.91 -2.07 -12.49
C LEU A 97 -12.73 -3.58 -12.34
N ASP A 98 -11.77 -4.02 -11.53
CA ASP A 98 -11.55 -5.44 -11.27
C ASP A 98 -12.71 -6.07 -10.52
N GLN A 99 -13.33 -5.37 -9.56
CA GLN A 99 -14.54 -5.89 -8.92
C GLN A 99 -15.71 -6.01 -9.89
N ARG A 100 -15.89 -5.04 -10.78
CA ARG A 100 -16.93 -5.13 -11.83
C ARG A 100 -16.71 -6.30 -12.76
N LYS A 101 -15.45 -6.61 -13.11
CA LYS A 101 -15.13 -7.79 -13.92
C LYS A 101 -15.48 -9.07 -13.17
N ALA A 102 -15.07 -9.18 -11.90
CA ALA A 102 -15.36 -10.35 -11.07
C ALA A 102 -16.87 -10.58 -10.89
N ALA A 103 -17.64 -9.52 -10.67
CA ALA A 103 -19.10 -9.58 -10.52
C ALA A 103 -19.84 -10.03 -11.80
N LYS A 104 -19.23 -9.87 -12.98
CA LYS A 104 -19.79 -10.32 -14.26
C LYS A 104 -19.44 -11.77 -14.62
N SER A 105 -18.46 -12.36 -13.93
CA SER A 105 -18.02 -13.74 -14.15
C SER A 105 -18.75 -14.76 -13.27
N ASN A 106 -19.62 -14.30 -12.38
CA ASN A 106 -20.53 -15.10 -11.56
C ASN A 106 -21.96 -15.00 -12.09
#